data_AF-A0A239MUY2-F1
#
_entry.id   AF-A0A239MUY2-F1
#
_cell.length_a   1.000
_cell.length_b   1.000
_cell.length_c   1.000
_cell.angle_alpha   90.00
_cell.angle_beta   90.00
_cell.angle_gamma   90.00
#
_symmetry.space_group_name_H-M   'P 1'
#
loop_
_entity.id
_entity.type
_entity.pdbx_description
1 polymer ?
#
loop_
_entity_poly.entity_id
_entity_poly.type
_entity_poly.pdbx_seq_one_letter_code
_entity_poly.pdbx_strand_id
1 'polypeptide(L)'
;MKSLSRRGVRLFAAAALAVPTALAFAGPAHAEVNPRCAGSVQIGATAYVTVGGMTAASVKQYKGCGKNYAYTYVWQQYRSTHGAYQVCTSIVTGTTLRDLQCSSGPDVWSLGANTLSVCTRALGGISDVAQKETEVRC
;
A
#
# COMPACT_ATOMS: atom_id res chain seq x y z
N MET A 1 32.57 41.04 -57.12
CA MET A 1 32.47 42.12 -56.10
C MET A 1 31.42 41.72 -55.08
N LYS A 2 31.76 41.70 -53.79
CA LYS A 2 30.89 41.31 -52.68
C LYS A 2 29.82 42.38 -52.43
N SER A 3 28.59 41.97 -52.12
CA SER A 3 27.75 42.67 -51.15
C SER A 3 26.79 41.67 -50.49
N LEU A 4 26.96 41.51 -49.18
CA LEU A 4 26.13 40.69 -48.28
C LEU A 4 24.96 41.54 -47.79
N SER A 5 23.74 41.02 -47.85
CA SER A 5 22.61 41.57 -47.12
C SER A 5 21.95 40.48 -46.28
N ARG A 6 22.04 40.66 -44.96
CA ARG A 6 21.48 39.79 -43.91
C ARG A 6 20.05 40.22 -43.60
N ARG A 7 19.06 39.34 -43.76
CA ARG A 7 17.74 39.34 -43.08
C ARG A 7 17.27 37.88 -43.14
N GLY A 8 16.98 37.13 -42.09
CA GLY A 8 16.51 37.40 -40.74
C GLY A 8 15.62 36.19 -40.44
N VAL A 9 16.16 35.19 -39.74
CA VAL A 9 15.46 33.93 -39.45
C VAL A 9 14.39 34.22 -38.39
N ARG A 10 13.11 34.04 -38.74
CA ARG A 10 12.00 34.06 -37.78
C ARG A 10 11.79 32.63 -37.28
N LEU A 11 12.34 32.33 -36.11
CA LEU A 11 12.04 31.11 -35.35
C LEU A 11 10.65 31.27 -34.72
N PHE A 12 9.67 30.50 -35.19
CA PHE A 12 8.44 30.27 -34.45
C PHE A 12 8.72 29.22 -33.38
N ALA A 13 8.98 29.67 -32.15
CA ALA A 13 9.07 28.79 -30.99
C ALA A 13 7.65 28.40 -30.56
N ALA A 14 7.26 27.15 -30.80
CA ALA A 14 6.08 26.54 -30.21
C ALA A 14 6.38 26.24 -28.73
N ALA A 15 5.71 26.95 -27.82
CA ALA A 15 5.78 26.67 -26.39
C ALA A 15 4.97 25.39 -26.08
N ALA A 16 5.66 24.26 -25.91
CA ALA A 16 5.06 23.06 -25.35
C ALA A 16 4.88 23.26 -23.83
N LEU A 17 3.63 23.36 -23.38
CA LEU A 17 3.27 23.29 -21.96
C LEU A 17 3.53 21.87 -21.46
N ALA A 18 4.70 21.65 -20.86
CA ALA A 18 4.96 20.44 -20.10
C ALA A 18 4.17 20.51 -18.78
N VAL A 19 3.12 19.71 -18.65
CA VAL A 19 2.44 19.45 -17.38
C VAL A 19 3.40 18.60 -16.54
N PRO A 20 3.92 19.08 -15.40
CA PRO A 20 4.65 18.22 -14.49
C PRO A 20 3.62 17.27 -13.87
N THR A 21 3.63 16.01 -14.27
CA THR A 21 3.01 14.95 -13.47
C THR A 21 3.72 14.95 -12.13
N ALA A 22 3.02 15.39 -11.08
CA ALA A 22 3.52 15.30 -9.72
C ALA A 22 3.80 13.82 -9.41
N LEU A 23 5.08 13.47 -9.38
CA LEU A 23 5.54 12.22 -8.82
C LEU A 23 5.16 12.25 -7.35
N ALA A 24 4.10 11.53 -6.98
CA ALA A 24 3.83 11.21 -5.59
C ALA A 24 5.09 10.53 -5.05
N PHE A 25 5.79 11.21 -4.14
CA PHE A 25 6.94 10.64 -3.46
C PHE A 25 6.46 9.40 -2.72
N ALA A 26 6.71 8.23 -3.30
CA ALA A 26 6.78 7.01 -2.53
C ALA A 26 7.85 7.27 -1.48
N GLY A 27 7.43 7.40 -0.21
CA GLY A 27 8.37 7.41 0.91
C GLY A 27 9.31 6.20 0.78
N PRO A 28 10.47 6.24 1.45
CA PRO A 28 11.45 5.17 1.36
C PRO A 28 10.74 3.82 1.52
N ALA A 29 10.96 2.91 0.57
CA ALA A 29 10.46 1.55 0.62
C ALA A 29 11.16 0.86 1.80
N HIS A 30 10.71 1.15 3.01
CA HIS A 30 10.94 0.30 4.16
C HIS A 30 10.26 -1.01 3.81
N ALA A 31 11.06 -2.00 3.42
CA ALA A 31 10.58 -3.37 3.30
C ALA A 31 10.07 -3.77 4.67
N GLU A 32 8.76 -3.97 4.79
CA GLU A 32 8.17 -4.32 6.08
C GLU A 32 8.57 -5.76 6.39
N VAL A 33 9.33 -5.96 7.47
CA VAL A 33 9.83 -7.28 7.87
C VAL A 33 8.85 -7.87 8.87
N ASN A 34 8.24 -9.00 8.51
CA ASN A 34 7.38 -9.73 9.43
C ASN A 34 8.21 -10.24 10.62
N PRO A 35 7.90 -9.82 11.86
CA PRO A 35 8.68 -10.19 13.04
C PRO A 35 8.62 -11.70 13.36
N ARG A 36 7.66 -12.43 12.80
CA ARG A 36 7.50 -13.89 12.97
C ARG A 36 8.08 -14.70 11.80
N CYS A 37 8.37 -14.06 10.68
CA CYS A 37 8.88 -14.72 9.47
C CYS A 37 9.58 -13.72 8.56
N ALA A 38 10.86 -13.44 8.83
CA ALA A 38 11.64 -12.51 8.03
C ALA A 38 11.74 -12.88 6.54
N GLY A 39 11.65 -14.17 6.21
CA GLY A 39 11.66 -14.67 4.83
C GLY A 39 10.28 -14.71 4.14
N SER A 40 9.25 -14.10 4.71
CA SER A 40 7.95 -13.97 4.04
C SER A 40 7.98 -12.89 2.98
N VAL A 41 7.33 -13.15 1.85
CA VAL A 41 7.24 -12.23 0.71
C VAL A 41 5.80 -11.82 0.48
N GLN A 42 5.59 -10.58 0.06
CA GLN A 42 4.26 -10.11 -0.30
C GLN A 42 3.73 -10.94 -1.49
N ILE A 43 2.45 -11.30 -1.43
CA ILE A 43 1.72 -11.91 -2.54
C ILE A 43 0.52 -11.06 -2.90
N GLY A 44 0.30 -10.87 -4.20
CA GLY A 44 -0.77 -10.03 -4.73
C GLY A 44 -0.59 -8.53 -4.49
N ALA A 45 -1.59 -7.78 -4.92
CA ALA A 45 -1.62 -6.32 -4.82
C ALA A 45 -1.92 -5.84 -3.39
N THR A 46 -1.43 -4.65 -3.07
CA THR A 46 -1.81 -3.94 -1.86
C THR A 46 -3.23 -3.40 -1.98
N ALA A 47 -4.06 -3.60 -0.96
CA ALA A 47 -5.37 -2.99 -0.85
C ALA A 47 -5.29 -1.75 0.05
N TYR A 48 -6.14 -0.75 -0.21
CA TYR A 48 -6.14 0.51 0.53
C TYR A 48 -7.47 0.72 1.25
N VAL A 49 -7.38 1.08 2.53
CA VAL A 49 -8.51 1.54 3.34
C VAL A 49 -8.59 3.06 3.19
N THR A 50 -9.76 3.55 2.77
CA THR A 50 -10.01 4.99 2.60
C THR A 50 -10.99 5.50 3.64
N VAL A 51 -10.65 6.61 4.31
CA VAL A 51 -11.53 7.27 5.30
C VAL A 51 -11.62 8.75 4.93
N GLY A 52 -12.83 9.28 4.72
CA GLY A 52 -13.00 10.69 4.34
C GLY A 52 -12.25 11.11 3.07
N GLY A 53 -12.04 10.18 2.12
CA GLY A 53 -11.30 10.44 0.88
C GLY A 53 -9.77 10.31 0.97
N MET A 54 -9.21 10.12 2.17
CA MET A 54 -7.77 9.88 2.35
C MET A 54 -7.46 8.39 2.46
N THR A 55 -6.28 7.97 2.00
CA THR A 55 -5.76 6.63 2.29
C THR A 55 -5.35 6.55 3.76
N ALA A 56 -6.14 5.84 4.56
CA ALA A 56 -5.94 5.69 5.99
C ALA A 56 -4.98 4.55 6.33
N ALA A 57 -5.11 3.43 5.63
CA ALA A 57 -4.27 2.25 5.83
C ALA A 57 -4.02 1.49 4.52
N SER A 58 -2.95 0.71 4.50
CA SER A 58 -2.68 -0.29 3.46
C SER A 58 -2.75 -1.69 4.06
N VAL A 59 -3.34 -2.62 3.32
CA VAL A 59 -3.46 -4.04 3.67
C VAL A 59 -2.69 -4.87 2.64
N LYS A 60 -1.84 -5.77 3.11
CA LYS A 60 -1.00 -6.63 2.29
C LYS A 60 -1.13 -8.06 2.77
N GLN A 61 -0.99 -9.01 1.84
CA GLN A 61 -0.85 -10.43 2.15
C GLN A 61 0.58 -10.88 1.93
N TYR A 62 1.07 -11.74 2.79
CA TYR A 62 2.41 -12.32 2.73
C TYR A 62 2.36 -13.84 2.82
N LYS A 63 3.35 -14.51 2.22
CA LYS A 63 3.56 -15.96 2.28
C LYS A 63 5.01 -16.27 2.62
N GLY A 64 5.24 -17.19 3.54
CA GLY A 64 6.57 -17.63 3.96
C GLY A 64 6.51 -18.51 5.22
N CYS A 65 7.62 -19.16 5.58
CA CYS A 65 7.71 -20.00 6.80
C CYS A 65 6.54 -21.00 6.97
N GLY A 66 6.03 -21.55 5.87
CA GLY A 66 4.92 -22.51 5.89
C GLY A 66 3.53 -21.90 6.18
N LYS A 67 3.38 -20.58 6.15
CA LYS A 67 2.16 -19.87 6.56
C LYS A 67 1.81 -18.69 5.64
N ASN A 68 0.56 -18.23 5.74
CA ASN A 68 0.12 -16.94 5.21
C ASN A 68 0.03 -15.91 6.34
N TYR A 69 0.33 -14.66 6.04
CA TYR A 69 0.25 -13.55 6.99
C TYR A 69 -0.49 -12.37 6.37
N ALA A 70 -1.25 -11.67 7.20
CA ALA A 70 -1.85 -10.41 6.85
C ALA A 70 -1.06 -9.30 7.54
N TYR A 71 -0.91 -8.19 6.82
CA TYR A 71 -0.23 -7.00 7.31
C TYR A 71 -1.10 -5.78 7.06
N THR A 72 -1.26 -4.94 8.08
CA THR A 72 -1.93 -3.66 7.96
C THR A 72 -1.02 -2.55 8.48
N TYR A 73 -0.84 -1.52 7.66
CA TYR A 73 -0.09 -0.32 8.02
C TYR A 73 -0.98 0.92 8.00
N VAL A 74 -1.02 1.68 9.09
CA VAL A 74 -1.76 2.95 9.19
C VAL A 74 -0.86 4.10 8.79
N TRP A 75 -1.30 4.86 7.80
CA TRP A 75 -0.52 5.93 7.20
C TRP A 75 -0.37 7.11 8.16
N GLN A 76 0.79 7.77 8.12
CA GLN A 76 1.11 8.90 9.00
C GLN A 76 0.03 9.99 8.97
N GLN A 77 -0.47 10.33 7.77
CA GLN A 77 -1.52 11.33 7.57
C GLN A 77 -2.81 11.03 8.34
N TYR A 78 -3.18 9.76 8.51
CA TYR A 78 -4.35 9.39 9.31
C TYR A 78 -4.04 9.53 10.81
N ARG A 79 -2.87 9.07 11.24
CA ARG A 79 -2.44 9.09 12.65
C ARG A 79 -2.18 10.50 13.16
N SER A 80 -1.79 11.43 12.30
CA SER A 80 -1.60 12.84 12.68
C SER A 80 -2.90 13.56 13.03
N THR A 81 -4.05 13.06 12.57
CA THR A 81 -5.37 13.67 12.84
C THR A 81 -6.28 12.79 13.71
N HIS A 82 -5.86 11.56 14.03
CA HIS A 82 -6.62 10.61 14.85
C HIS A 82 -5.74 10.08 15.98
N GLY A 83 -5.97 10.57 17.21
CA GLY A 83 -5.11 10.30 18.36
C GLY A 83 -5.21 8.89 18.94
N ALA A 84 -6.38 8.24 18.84
CA ALA A 84 -6.59 6.86 19.27
C ALA A 84 -7.29 6.08 18.16
N TYR A 85 -6.77 4.90 17.87
CA TYR A 85 -7.35 3.96 16.91
C TYR A 85 -6.92 2.53 17.29
N GLN A 86 -7.71 1.56 16.87
CA GLN A 86 -7.36 0.14 16.93
C GLN A 86 -7.27 -0.37 15.51
N VAL A 87 -6.26 -1.19 15.23
CA VAL A 87 -6.06 -1.85 13.95
C VAL A 87 -6.20 -3.33 14.17
N CYS A 88 -6.94 -3.99 13.29
CA CYS A 88 -7.05 -5.44 13.27
C CYS A 88 -6.67 -5.98 11.88
N THR A 89 -5.96 -7.10 11.84
CA THR A 89 -5.58 -7.78 10.59
C THR A 89 -5.64 -9.29 10.72
N SER A 90 -6.05 -9.97 9.65
CA SER A 90 -6.28 -11.41 9.64
C SER A 90 -6.17 -11.98 8.23
N ILE A 91 -5.83 -13.27 8.13
CA ILE A 91 -6.05 -14.03 6.90
C ILE A 91 -7.50 -14.48 6.86
N VAL A 92 -8.13 -14.45 5.69
CA VAL A 92 -9.49 -14.95 5.47
C VAL A 92 -9.44 -16.17 4.57
N THR A 93 -10.11 -17.25 5.00
CA THR A 93 -10.38 -18.44 4.18
C THR A 93 -11.89 -18.59 4.02
N GLY A 94 -12.41 -18.48 2.80
CA GLY A 94 -13.85 -18.39 2.58
C GLY A 94 -14.44 -17.18 3.31
N THR A 95 -15.21 -17.45 4.37
CA THR A 95 -15.81 -16.42 5.26
C THR A 95 -15.18 -16.39 6.66
N THR A 96 -14.17 -17.22 6.94
CA THR A 96 -13.62 -17.33 8.29
C THR A 96 -12.30 -16.58 8.44
N LEU A 97 -12.19 -15.82 9.52
CA LEU A 97 -10.95 -15.20 9.95
C LEU A 97 -9.98 -16.26 10.52
N ARG A 98 -8.69 -16.03 10.29
CA ARG A 98 -7.58 -16.88 10.71
C ARG A 98 -6.50 -16.00 11.30
N ASP A 99 -6.06 -16.37 12.51
CA ASP A 99 -4.89 -15.77 13.15
C ASP A 99 -4.98 -14.24 13.30
N LEU A 100 -6.20 -13.76 13.57
CA LEU A 100 -6.51 -12.36 13.81
C LEU A 100 -5.59 -11.79 14.89
N GLN A 101 -5.03 -10.62 14.62
CA GLN A 101 -4.30 -9.82 15.58
C GLN A 101 -4.81 -8.39 15.55
N CYS A 102 -4.96 -7.80 16.74
CA CYS A 102 -5.25 -6.38 16.88
C CYS A 102 -4.18 -5.66 17.70
N SER A 103 -3.99 -4.37 17.44
CA SER A 103 -3.04 -3.50 18.15
C SER A 103 -3.45 -2.04 17.98
N SER A 104 -2.95 -1.15 18.85
CA SER A 104 -3.05 0.31 18.68
C SER A 104 -1.86 0.91 17.91
N GLY A 105 -0.89 0.08 17.54
CA GLY A 105 0.25 0.48 16.73
C GLY A 105 -0.09 0.65 15.25
N PRO A 106 0.75 1.37 14.50
CA PRO A 106 0.55 1.59 13.08
C PRO A 106 0.91 0.39 12.21
N ASP A 107 1.72 -0.52 12.73
CA ASP A 107 2.28 -1.67 12.02
C ASP A 107 1.76 -2.93 12.71
N VAL A 108 0.85 -3.65 12.04
CA VAL A 108 0.19 -4.80 12.62
C VAL A 108 0.29 -5.99 11.68
N TRP A 109 0.82 -7.09 12.22
CA TRP A 109 0.92 -8.39 11.57
C TRP A 109 0.00 -9.40 12.25
N SER A 110 -0.63 -10.26 11.45
CA SER A 110 -1.36 -11.43 11.96
C SER A 110 -0.40 -12.46 12.57
N LEU A 111 -0.93 -13.43 13.33
CA LEU A 111 -0.10 -14.44 14.04
C LEU A 111 0.52 -15.49 13.10
N GLY A 112 0.01 -15.64 11.89
CA GLY A 112 0.47 -16.57 10.85
C GLY A 112 -0.42 -17.79 10.71
N ALA A 113 -1.18 -17.82 9.62
CA ALA A 113 -2.21 -18.80 9.35
C ALA A 113 -1.70 -20.01 8.56
N ASN A 114 -2.01 -21.21 9.06
CA ASN A 114 -1.73 -22.47 8.38
C ASN A 114 -2.78 -22.74 7.29
N THR A 115 -2.70 -22.00 6.19
CA THR A 115 -3.73 -21.96 5.14
C THR A 115 -3.15 -22.06 3.74
N LEU A 116 -1.94 -22.60 3.60
CA LEU A 116 -1.27 -22.71 2.28
C LEU A 116 -1.99 -23.67 1.32
N SER A 117 -2.86 -24.54 1.82
CA SER A 117 -3.63 -25.51 1.03
C SER A 117 -4.97 -24.98 0.52
N VAL A 118 -5.31 -23.72 0.83
CA VAL A 118 -6.60 -23.12 0.46
C VAL A 118 -6.40 -21.70 -0.04
N CYS A 119 -7.34 -21.23 -0.87
CA CYS A 119 -7.34 -19.84 -1.32
C CYS A 119 -7.56 -18.89 -0.15
N THR A 120 -6.82 -17.79 -0.13
CA THR A 120 -6.79 -16.83 0.97
C THR A 120 -6.82 -15.40 0.47
N ARG A 121 -7.25 -14.48 1.35
CA ARG A 121 -7.08 -13.03 1.21
C ARG A 121 -6.65 -12.45 2.56
N ALA A 122 -5.93 -11.34 2.58
CA ALA A 122 -5.70 -10.57 3.80
C ALA A 122 -6.85 -9.61 4.02
N LEU A 123 -7.29 -9.50 5.27
CA LEU A 123 -8.22 -8.48 5.77
C LEU A 123 -7.48 -7.58 6.74
N GLY A 124 -7.74 -6.29 6.64
CA GLY A 124 -7.11 -5.29 7.48
C GLY A 124 -7.93 -4.01 7.55
N GLY A 125 -7.88 -3.34 8.69
CA GLY A 125 -8.65 -2.12 8.87
C GLY A 125 -8.42 -1.45 10.21
N ILE A 126 -8.99 -0.25 10.31
CA ILE A 126 -9.16 0.45 11.58
C ILE A 126 -10.52 0.00 12.14
N SER A 127 -10.51 -0.61 13.32
CA SER A 127 -11.69 -1.16 13.98
C SER A 127 -12.80 -0.11 14.05
N ASP A 128 -14.03 -0.54 13.76
CA ASP A 128 -15.25 0.27 13.79
C ASP A 128 -15.27 1.49 12.84
N VAL A 129 -14.25 1.65 11.98
CA VAL A 129 -14.14 2.76 11.02
C VAL A 129 -14.23 2.24 9.59
N ALA A 130 -13.26 1.44 9.17
CA ALA A 130 -13.18 0.95 7.80
C ALA A 130 -12.21 -0.23 7.68
N GLN A 131 -12.53 -1.15 6.77
CA GLN A 131 -11.72 -2.33 6.48
C GLN A 131 -11.64 -2.58 4.98
N LYS A 132 -10.60 -3.28 4.56
CA LYS A 132 -10.40 -3.72 3.18
C LYS A 132 -9.82 -5.11 3.15
N GLU A 133 -10.21 -5.87 2.14
CA GLU A 133 -9.61 -7.14 1.80
C GLU A 133 -8.71 -6.98 0.57
N THR A 134 -7.64 -7.76 0.52
CA THR A 134 -6.90 -7.99 -0.71
C THR A 134 -7.71 -8.90 -1.64
N GLU A 135 -7.27 -8.95 -2.90
CA GLU A 135 -7.69 -9.98 -3.84
C GLU A 135 -7.39 -11.40 -3.31
N VAL A 136 -8.19 -12.37 -3.76
CA VAL A 136 -8.01 -13.78 -3.41
C VAL A 136 -6.75 -14.33 -4.11
N ARG A 137 -5.98 -15.14 -3.38
CA ARG A 137 -4.76 -15.83 -3.82
C ARG A 137 -4.88 -17.33 -3.57
N CYS A 138 -4.61 -18.08 -4.62
CA CYS A 138 -4.37 -19.53 -4.65
C CYS A 138 -3.02 -19.68 -5.38
#